data_AF-A0A7S0N9H7-F1
#
_entry.id   AF-A0A7S0N9H7-F1
#
_cell.length_a   1.000
_cell.length_b   1.000
_cell.length_c   1.000
_cell.angle_alpha   90.00
_cell.angle_beta   90.00
_cell.angle_gamma   90.00
#
_symmetry.space_group_name_H-M   'P 1'
#
loop_
_entity.id
_entity.type
_entity.pdbx_description
1 polymer ?
#
loop_
_entity_poly.entity_id
_entity_poly.type
_entity_poly.pdbx_seq_one_letter_code
_entity_poly.pdbx_strand_id
1 'polypeptide(L)'
;LDADCLAPIAANTTLKILHTVGQGHVPVAVSSFKGVNPFPDPWRWHGITVDTLPMLNALPPATYNRHLSSVPGEVFFTQLLLAQAEPVTIVATGPLSNLAHALSTSVGAAAAGKVAEVWW
;
A
#
# COMPACT_ATOMS: atom_id res chain seq x y z
N LEU A 1 -2.40 -15.83 3.22
CA LEU A 1 -1.04 -15.32 2.90
C LEU A 1 -1.19 -14.02 2.13
N ASP A 2 -0.20 -13.13 2.20
CA ASP A 2 -0.20 -11.88 1.41
C ASP A 2 0.14 -12.16 -0.06
N ALA A 3 0.24 -11.14 -0.91
CA ALA A 3 0.68 -11.28 -2.31
C ALA A 3 2.20 -11.55 -2.40
N ASP A 4 2.91 -10.90 -3.34
CA ASP A 4 4.35 -11.09 -3.57
C ASP A 4 5.25 -10.42 -2.52
N CYS A 5 4.88 -10.50 -1.24
CA CYS A 5 5.69 -10.01 -0.13
C CYS A 5 5.25 -10.60 1.22
N LEU A 6 6.00 -10.23 2.26
CA LEU A 6 5.53 -10.18 3.65
C LEU A 6 5.04 -8.76 3.94
N ALA A 7 3.74 -8.56 4.12
CA ALA A 7 3.16 -7.22 4.13
C ALA A 7 3.71 -6.28 5.23
N PRO A 8 3.97 -6.75 6.48
CA PRO A 8 4.58 -5.90 7.51
C PRO A 8 5.99 -5.40 7.13
N ILE A 9 6.78 -6.26 6.48
CA ILE A 9 8.12 -5.89 6.01
C ILE A 9 8.00 -4.88 4.87
N ALA A 10 7.15 -5.16 3.87
CA ALA A 10 6.97 -4.26 2.74
C ALA A 10 6.49 -2.86 3.16
N ALA A 11 5.60 -2.76 4.14
CA ALA A 11 5.14 -1.49 4.68
C ALA A 11 6.27 -0.71 5.39
N ASN A 12 7.07 -1.40 6.22
CA ASN A 12 8.24 -0.81 6.86
C ASN A 12 9.27 -0.32 5.83
N THR A 13 9.58 -1.13 4.81
CA THR A 13 10.47 -0.74 3.71
C THR A 13 9.93 0.48 2.96
N THR A 14 8.63 0.52 2.68
CA THR A 14 7.99 1.64 1.97
C THR A 14 8.12 2.93 2.78
N LEU A 15 7.85 2.89 4.08
CA LEU A 15 8.00 4.04 4.98
C LEU A 15 9.45 4.54 5.04
N LYS A 16 10.42 3.62 5.12
CA LYS A 16 11.85 3.96 5.08
C LYS A 16 12.21 4.64 3.76
N ILE A 17 11.81 4.07 2.63
CA ILE A 17 12.08 4.64 1.29
C ILE A 17 11.48 6.04 1.18
N LEU A 18 10.19 6.20 1.48
CA LEU A 18 9.50 7.50 1.45
C LEU A 18 10.23 8.52 2.30
N HIS A 19 10.66 8.13 3.50
CA HIS A 19 11.45 9.01 4.36
C HIS A 19 12.79 9.39 3.72
N THR A 20 13.57 8.40 3.26
CA THR A 20 14.88 8.61 2.62
C THR A 20 14.81 9.53 1.40
N VAL A 21 13.73 9.48 0.61
CA VAL A 21 13.54 10.34 -0.58
C VAL A 21 12.81 11.65 -0.29
N GLY A 22 12.60 12.01 0.98
CA GLY A 22 11.96 13.27 1.38
C GLY A 22 10.43 13.31 1.22
N GLN A 23 9.80 12.16 0.98
CA GLN A 23 8.34 11.97 0.82
C GLN A 23 7.68 11.33 2.05
N GLY A 24 8.32 11.43 3.21
CA GLY A 24 7.85 10.83 4.46
C GLY A 24 6.58 11.46 5.03
N HIS A 25 5.77 12.20 4.25
CA HIS A 25 4.44 12.66 4.61
C HIS A 25 3.33 11.83 3.94
N VAL A 26 3.70 10.99 2.96
CA VAL A 26 2.76 10.13 2.25
C VAL A 26 2.36 8.97 3.16
N PRO A 27 1.05 8.76 3.41
CA PRO A 27 0.58 7.68 4.27
C PRO A 27 0.72 6.31 3.60
N VAL A 28 0.94 5.28 4.42
CA VAL A 28 1.05 3.87 3.99
C VAL A 28 0.03 3.05 4.77
N ALA A 29 -0.65 2.11 4.10
CA ALA A 29 -1.60 1.21 4.74
C ALA A 29 -1.36 -0.25 4.31
N VAL A 30 -1.69 -1.18 5.20
CA VAL A 30 -1.52 -2.62 4.97
C VAL A 30 -2.87 -3.26 4.71
N SER A 31 -3.07 -3.86 3.53
CA SER A 31 -4.31 -4.58 3.23
C SER A 31 -4.46 -5.82 4.11
N SER A 32 -5.70 -6.11 4.52
CA SER A 32 -6.01 -7.32 5.25
C SER A 32 -6.25 -8.54 4.35
N PHE A 33 -6.43 -8.31 3.04
CA PHE A 33 -6.78 -9.36 2.09
C PHE A 33 -5.71 -10.44 1.97
N LYS A 34 -6.19 -11.66 1.75
CA LYS A 34 -5.35 -12.84 1.56
C LYS A 34 -5.48 -13.34 0.13
N GLY A 35 -4.34 -13.72 -0.44
CA GLY A 35 -4.28 -14.30 -1.77
C GLY A 35 -5.06 -15.62 -1.82
N VAL A 36 -5.95 -15.75 -2.81
CA VAL A 36 -6.61 -17.02 -3.15
C VAL A 36 -5.58 -18.00 -3.72
N ASN A 37 -4.73 -17.50 -4.62
CA ASN A 37 -3.59 -18.20 -5.17
C ASN A 37 -2.32 -17.48 -4.71
N PRO A 38 -1.67 -17.94 -3.62
CA PRO A 38 -0.52 -17.23 -3.07
C PRO A 38 0.69 -17.32 -3.99
N PHE A 39 1.54 -16.30 -3.96
CA PHE A 39 2.83 -16.32 -4.62
C PHE A 39 3.76 -17.36 -3.96
N PRO A 40 4.70 -17.96 -4.70
CA PRO A 40 5.72 -18.83 -4.13
C PRO A 40 6.49 -18.15 -2.99
N ASP A 41 6.67 -18.86 -1.88
CA ASP A 41 7.33 -18.29 -0.70
C ASP A 41 8.71 -17.70 -0.98
N PRO A 42 9.62 -18.31 -1.78
CA PRO A 42 10.94 -17.72 -2.03
C PRO A 42 10.89 -16.28 -2.59
N TRP A 43 9.87 -15.94 -3.38
CA TRP A 43 9.75 -14.60 -3.99
C TRP A 43 9.28 -13.57 -2.97
N ARG A 44 8.37 -13.98 -2.07
CA ARG A 44 7.78 -13.11 -1.04
C ARG A 44 8.81 -12.59 -0.03
N TRP A 45 9.99 -13.20 0.03
CA TRP A 45 11.07 -12.86 0.95
C TRP A 45 12.03 -11.80 0.37
N HIS A 46 11.96 -11.50 -0.94
CA HIS A 46 12.87 -10.55 -1.59
C HIS A 46 12.84 -9.15 -0.94
N GLY A 47 11.70 -8.74 -0.39
CA GLY A 47 11.56 -7.45 0.32
C GLY A 47 12.45 -7.31 1.55
N ILE A 48 12.88 -8.41 2.17
CA ILE A 48 13.76 -8.40 3.36
C ILE A 48 15.14 -7.82 3.00
N THR A 49 15.68 -8.20 1.82
CA THR A 49 16.98 -7.69 1.37
C THR A 49 16.96 -6.17 1.20
N VAL A 50 15.85 -5.62 0.72
CA VAL A 50 15.69 -4.17 0.59
C VAL A 50 15.53 -3.52 1.96
N ASP A 51 14.68 -4.08 2.83
CA ASP A 51 14.41 -3.53 4.18
C ASP A 51 15.67 -3.38 5.04
N THR A 52 16.66 -4.24 4.82
CA THR A 52 17.91 -4.34 5.59
C THR A 52 19.05 -3.51 5.03
N LEU A 53 18.87 -2.80 3.91
CA LEU A 53 19.89 -1.92 3.35
C LEU A 53 20.31 -0.84 4.37
N PRO A 54 21.62 -0.62 4.62
CA PRO A 54 22.08 0.35 5.62
C PRO A 54 21.52 1.77 5.41
N MET A 55 21.41 2.20 4.15
CA MET A 55 20.87 3.52 3.79
C MET A 55 19.41 3.73 4.21
N LEU A 56 18.63 2.66 4.38
CA LEU A 56 17.23 2.71 4.82
C LEU A 56 17.10 2.57 6.35
N ASN A 57 18.20 2.30 7.07
CA ASN A 57 18.21 2.02 8.51
C ASN A 57 19.05 3.04 9.30
N ALA A 58 19.33 4.21 8.71
CA ALA A 58 20.11 5.27 9.35
C ALA A 58 19.37 6.01 10.48
N LEU A 59 18.04 5.86 10.58
CA LEU A 59 17.18 6.60 11.50
C LEU A 59 16.27 5.66 12.29
N PRO A 60 15.86 6.03 13.51
CA PRO A 60 15.02 5.20 14.35
C PRO A 60 13.59 5.06 13.78
N PRO A 61 12.90 3.92 14.00
CA PRO A 61 11.56 3.68 13.46
C PRO A 61 10.49 4.72 13.82
N ALA A 62 10.61 5.34 15.00
CA ALA A 62 9.70 6.39 15.45
C ALA A 62 9.62 7.60 14.48
N THR A 63 10.65 7.81 13.66
CA THR A 63 10.72 8.90 12.68
C THR A 63 9.67 8.75 11.57
N TYR A 64 9.37 7.53 11.14
CA TYR A 64 8.52 7.25 9.97
C TYR A 64 7.23 6.48 10.31
N ASN A 65 7.18 5.71 11.40
CA ASN A 65 6.02 4.87 11.76
C ASN A 65 4.71 5.63 11.96
N ARG A 66 4.76 6.94 12.24
CA ARG A 66 3.55 7.78 12.41
C ARG A 66 2.67 7.88 11.16
N HIS A 67 3.20 7.50 9.99
CA HIS A 67 2.49 7.51 8.71
C HIS A 67 1.93 6.16 8.30
N LEU A 68 2.09 5.14 9.15
CA LEU A 68 1.40 3.87 9.00
C LEU A 68 -0.04 4.03 9.47
N SER A 69 -0.98 3.83 8.56
CA SER A 69 -2.41 3.80 8.86
C SER A 69 -2.74 2.65 9.82
N SER A 70 -3.59 2.92 10.81
CA SER A 70 -4.18 1.90 11.68
C SER A 70 -5.37 1.18 11.05
N VAL A 71 -5.89 1.71 9.94
CA VAL A 71 -7.02 1.17 9.19
C VAL A 71 -6.52 0.24 8.08
N PRO A 72 -7.19 -0.91 7.82
CA PRO A 72 -6.82 -1.82 6.74
C PRO A 72 -6.74 -1.15 5.37
N GLY A 73 -5.80 -1.61 4.54
CA GLY A 73 -5.45 -0.99 3.25
C GLY A 73 -6.63 -0.81 2.30
N GLU A 74 -7.54 -1.77 2.21
CA GLU A 74 -8.74 -1.68 1.37
C GLU A 74 -9.74 -0.61 1.83
N VAL A 75 -9.86 -0.41 3.16
CA VAL A 75 -10.69 0.64 3.75
C VAL A 75 -10.01 1.99 3.59
N PHE A 76 -8.71 2.06 3.91
CA PHE A 76 -7.88 3.25 3.74
C PHE A 76 -7.90 3.74 2.28
N PHE A 77 -7.72 2.84 1.32
CA PHE A 77 -7.76 3.14 -0.11
C PHE A 77 -9.10 3.76 -0.53
N THR A 78 -10.21 3.16 -0.09
CA THR A 78 -11.56 3.66 -0.41
C THR A 78 -11.79 5.05 0.19
N GLN A 79 -11.38 5.27 1.44
CA GLN A 79 -11.49 6.57 2.12
C GLN A 79 -10.64 7.64 1.43
N LEU A 80 -9.38 7.31 1.10
CA LEU A 80 -8.46 8.23 0.45
C LEU A 80 -8.98 8.64 -0.94
N LEU A 81 -9.47 7.67 -1.71
CA LEU A 81 -10.02 7.89 -3.05
C LEU A 81 -11.24 8.82 -3.02
N LEU A 82 -12.18 8.58 -2.09
CA LEU A 82 -13.38 9.41 -1.94
C LEU A 82 -13.08 10.84 -1.41
N ALA A 83 -11.97 11.01 -0.68
CA ALA A 83 -11.55 12.30 -0.15
C ALA A 83 -10.91 13.22 -1.21
N GLN A 84 -10.56 12.71 -2.39
CA GLN A 84 -9.95 13.52 -3.44
C GLN A 84 -10.96 14.49 -4.05
N ALA A 85 -10.56 15.74 -4.27
CA ALA A 85 -11.39 16.71 -4.97
C ALA A 85 -11.62 16.25 -6.42
N GLU A 86 -10.54 15.92 -7.11
CA GLU A 86 -10.51 15.50 -8.51
C GLU A 86 -10.29 13.98 -8.64
N PRO A 87 -10.71 13.36 -9.77
CA PRO A 87 -10.36 11.98 -10.08
C PRO A 87 -8.84 11.77 -10.13
N VAL A 88 -8.36 10.61 -9.66
CA VAL A 88 -6.93 10.28 -9.57
C VAL A 88 -6.53 9.12 -10.47
N THR A 89 -5.28 9.13 -10.91
CA THR A 89 -4.63 7.97 -11.53
C THR A 89 -4.24 6.96 -10.46
N ILE A 90 -4.66 5.71 -10.62
CA ILE A 90 -4.24 4.61 -9.76
C ILE A 90 -3.12 3.84 -10.44
N VAL A 91 -1.98 3.72 -9.77
CA VAL A 91 -0.91 2.82 -10.16
C VAL A 91 -0.98 1.57 -9.28
N ALA A 92 -1.30 0.43 -9.89
CA ALA A 92 -1.33 -0.85 -9.22
C ALA A 92 -0.17 -1.71 -9.72
N THR A 93 0.68 -2.21 -8.82
CA THR A 93 1.80 -3.10 -9.19
C THR A 93 1.67 -4.48 -8.54
N GLY A 94 0.46 -4.80 -8.07
CA GLY A 94 0.11 -6.07 -7.43
C GLY A 94 -1.34 -6.44 -7.75
N PRO A 95 -1.95 -7.38 -7.03
CA PRO A 95 -3.35 -7.75 -7.27
C PRO A 95 -4.32 -6.58 -7.06
N LEU A 96 -5.39 -6.54 -7.87
CA LEU A 96 -6.39 -5.47 -7.86
C LEU A 96 -7.41 -5.55 -6.70
N SER A 97 -7.18 -6.38 -5.68
CA SER A 97 -8.17 -6.67 -4.62
C SER A 97 -8.66 -5.43 -3.88
N ASN A 98 -7.78 -4.45 -3.60
CA ASN A 98 -8.18 -3.21 -2.92
C ASN A 98 -9.09 -2.33 -3.79
N LEU A 99 -8.78 -2.21 -5.09
CA LEU A 99 -9.62 -1.47 -6.03
C LEU A 99 -10.96 -2.18 -6.23
N ALA A 100 -10.94 -3.50 -6.42
CA ALA A 100 -12.15 -4.31 -6.54
C ALA A 100 -13.05 -4.18 -5.29
N HIS A 101 -12.46 -4.11 -4.09
CA HIS A 101 -13.19 -3.85 -2.86
C HIS A 101 -13.89 -2.49 -2.90
N ALA A 102 -13.15 -1.41 -3.20
CA ALA A 102 -13.72 -0.06 -3.26
C ALA A 102 -14.94 0.00 -4.20
N LEU A 103 -14.82 -0.62 -5.38
CA LEU A 103 -15.86 -0.66 -6.40
C LEU A 103 -17.05 -1.58 -6.09
N SER A 104 -16.89 -2.57 -5.20
CA SER A 104 -17.95 -3.53 -4.85
C SER A 104 -18.75 -3.14 -3.60
N THR A 105 -18.34 -2.10 -2.88
CA THR A 105 -19.07 -1.57 -1.71
C THR A 105 -20.28 -0.73 -2.10
N SER A 106 -21.10 -0.32 -1.12
CA SER A 106 -22.23 0.61 -1.34
C SER A 106 -21.82 1.98 -1.90
N VAL A 107 -20.56 2.37 -1.73
CA VAL A 107 -19.99 3.62 -2.27
C VAL A 107 -19.27 3.40 -3.61
N GLY A 108 -19.38 2.21 -4.22
CA GLY A 108 -18.63 1.82 -5.42
C GLY A 108 -18.81 2.75 -6.62
N ALA A 109 -20.03 3.25 -6.87
CA ALA A 109 -20.28 4.22 -7.93
C ALA A 109 -19.56 5.57 -7.68
N ALA A 110 -19.54 6.04 -6.43
CA ALA A 110 -18.81 7.26 -6.07
C ALA A 110 -17.29 7.04 -6.17
N ALA A 111 -16.79 5.89 -5.73
CA ALA A 111 -15.38 5.52 -5.87
C ALA A 111 -14.96 5.44 -7.34
N ALA A 112 -15.78 4.83 -8.22
CA ALA A 112 -15.53 4.78 -9.66
C ALA A 112 -15.41 6.18 -10.28
N GLY A 113 -16.27 7.11 -9.88
CA GLY A 113 -16.21 8.51 -10.32
C GLY A 113 -14.97 9.28 -9.86
N LYS A 114 -14.18 8.72 -8.93
CA LYS A 114 -12.90 9.26 -8.46
C LYS A 114 -11.69 8.62 -9.15
N VAL A 115 -11.89 7.70 -10.08
CA VAL A 115 -10.80 7.07 -10.85
C VAL A 115 -10.70 7.74 -12.22
N ALA A 116 -9.59 8.41 -12.49
CA ALA A 116 -9.30 8.96 -13.81
C ALA A 116 -8.88 7.83 -14.77
N GLU A 117 -7.93 7.01 -14.34
CA GLU A 117 -7.38 5.88 -15.09
C GLU A 117 -6.68 4.90 -14.14
N VAL A 118 -6.44 3.67 -14.62
CA VAL A 118 -5.73 2.64 -13.87
C VAL A 118 -4.58 2.12 -14.72
N TRP A 119 -3.37 2.23 -14.18
CA TRP A 119 -2.15 1.67 -14.75
C TRP A 119 -1.80 0.45 -13.91
N TRP A 120 -1.96 -0.74 -14.50
CA TRP A 120 -1.76 -2.02 -13.82
C TRP A 120 -0.72 -2.87 -14.54
#